data_AF-A0A7T0G3I1-F1
#
_entry.id   AF-A0A7T0G3I1-F1
#
_cell.length_a   1.000
_cell.length_b   1.000
_cell.length_c   1.000
_cell.angle_alpha   90.00
_cell.angle_beta   90.00
_cell.angle_gamma   90.00
#
_symmetry.space_group_name_H-M   'P 1'
#
loop_
_entity.id
_entity.type
_entity.pdbx_description
1 polymer ?
#
loop_
_entity_poly.entity_id
_entity_poly.type
_entity_poly.pdbx_seq_one_letter_code
_entity_poly.pdbx_strand_id
1 'polypeptide(L)'
;MLSANKHFKTLRWMLLAMAVGFLTPAVSFAAPADAVKKDVLEQGKKIYFKRCVWCHGVEGGGDGPAADRLFTRPRNFIQGTFKIRVTDSGELPLEEDLIKTVTNGLPGSAMPPWGNVLKKDEIVAVVNFVKTLVQDRSFDDSDEEVFTQDFGTNPWGTKGPYHLGIPQEAVDAGKEIFIKNKCFECHGGEGRGDGNPTMKDDWGFPIVAADWQQCWNFRGSRRNHYDPFNVVRTISTGLNGTPMPNFKDQITVEDRWKLAAFVNSLCPRKNIDPLANKPVNDFLISSEFTEGPVAKTIDDPMWTTPDADPKITGWRDSEEYAEEWGSIQRPRRNYIAMAGQITRGKRNFDPKVDNLWVTSRWSEEENAVYYLVEYHDRFLSEDPEWRDMVAIEWPAQLQDLFGAEKPYFIFGDSKKPVHIWRASFLAKNYRASAAPKPEGYELDMKVEELNGNGFDAVTVRDNTVVEVVDSKFIQGRVKVLFRRTLTTENADNLEVQIPKKQFIPVAFMQWSGRDHEKDEHMAISTWYYTILKPSIPTSIYYNAVIMGCAFAGFQGWLVWMTRRTRKMYDEGKVKRDELPV
;
A
#
# COMPACT_ATOMS: atom_id res chain seq x y z
N MET A 1 90.70 38.75 46.01
CA MET A 1 90.68 38.76 44.54
C MET A 1 89.23 38.49 44.14
N LEU A 2 88.40 39.53 43.95
CA LEU A 2 88.03 40.12 42.64
C LEU A 2 87.56 38.99 41.68
N SER A 3 86.33 38.90 41.17
CA SER A 3 85.31 39.91 40.90
C SER A 3 83.94 39.24 40.65
N ALA A 4 82.89 40.02 40.98
CA ALA A 4 81.48 40.07 40.57
C ALA A 4 81.03 39.29 39.30
N ASN A 5 79.75 39.00 39.01
CA ASN A 5 78.50 39.63 39.43
C ASN A 5 77.26 38.77 39.07
N LYS A 6 76.15 39.14 39.73
CA LYS A 6 74.76 38.63 39.72
C LYS A 6 74.06 38.54 38.35
N HIS A 7 73.06 37.64 38.22
CA HIS A 7 71.60 37.95 38.11
C HIS A 7 70.80 36.63 37.96
N PHE A 8 70.05 36.20 38.98
CA PHE A 8 68.60 36.40 39.21
C PHE A 8 67.64 35.54 38.36
N LYS A 9 67.09 34.51 39.03
CA LYS A 9 65.70 33.98 38.99
C LYS A 9 64.88 34.18 37.70
N THR A 10 64.41 33.09 37.11
CA THR A 10 62.99 32.72 36.83
C THR A 10 62.98 31.51 35.89
N LEU A 11 62.49 30.35 36.36
CA LEU A 11 61.11 29.88 36.20
C LEU A 11 60.86 29.21 34.84
N ARG A 12 60.60 27.90 34.93
CA ARG A 12 59.87 27.03 33.98
C ARG A 12 60.63 26.38 32.83
N TRP A 13 60.46 25.09 32.59
CA TRP A 13 60.03 23.89 33.34
C TRP A 13 60.09 22.80 32.25
N MET A 14 60.53 21.59 32.60
CA MET A 14 60.39 20.34 31.82
C MET A 14 61.06 20.28 30.45
N LEU A 15 62.34 19.84 30.39
CA LEU A 15 62.91 19.12 29.25
C LEU A 15 64.29 18.59 29.67
N LEU A 16 64.34 17.36 30.19
CA LEU A 16 65.44 16.38 30.18
C LEU A 16 65.34 15.45 31.41
N ALA A 17 64.46 14.47 31.32
CA ALA A 17 64.63 13.18 31.97
C ALA A 17 64.16 12.09 30.99
N MET A 18 64.68 12.14 29.77
CA MET A 18 64.56 11.07 28.77
C MET A 18 65.94 10.41 28.68
N ALA A 19 66.10 9.32 29.42
CA ALA A 19 66.95 8.18 29.07
C ALA A 19 66.98 7.22 30.26
N VAL A 20 66.32 6.07 30.10
CA VAL A 20 66.47 4.77 30.79
C VAL A 20 65.08 4.20 31.07
N GLY A 21 64.66 3.24 30.25
CA GLY A 21 63.43 2.47 30.46
C GLY A 21 62.74 2.03 29.17
N PHE A 22 63.40 1.21 28.34
CA PHE A 22 62.72 0.49 27.26
C PHE A 22 63.37 -0.88 27.07
N LEU A 23 62.64 -1.93 27.45
CA LEU A 23 62.55 -3.25 26.81
C LEU A 23 61.69 -4.15 27.71
N THR A 24 60.38 -3.90 27.74
CA THR A 24 59.40 -4.97 27.95
C THR A 24 58.98 -5.45 26.56
N PRO A 25 59.11 -6.74 26.23
CA PRO A 25 58.49 -7.24 25.01
C PRO A 25 56.98 -7.15 25.23
N ALA A 26 56.32 -6.25 24.51
CA ALA A 26 54.88 -6.31 24.36
C ALA A 26 54.56 -7.60 23.60
N VAL A 27 54.21 -8.64 24.35
CA VAL A 27 53.58 -9.84 23.79
C VAL A 27 52.20 -9.38 23.31
N SER A 28 52.10 -9.03 22.03
CA SER A 28 50.81 -8.95 21.34
C SER A 28 50.18 -10.34 21.39
N PHE A 29 49.24 -10.55 22.30
CA PHE A 29 48.27 -11.65 22.19
C PHE A 29 47.35 -11.34 21.01
N ALA A 30 47.85 -11.56 19.77
CA ALA A 30 46.96 -11.80 18.66
C ALA A 30 46.26 -13.13 18.95
N ALA A 31 44.98 -13.08 19.31
CA ALA A 31 44.17 -14.29 19.39
C ALA A 31 44.30 -15.03 18.03
N PRO A 32 44.52 -16.35 18.02
CA PRO A 32 44.66 -17.09 16.77
C PRO A 32 43.38 -16.92 15.94
N ALA A 33 43.52 -16.70 14.64
CA ALA A 33 42.39 -16.43 13.73
C ALA A 33 41.28 -17.50 13.82
N ASP A 34 41.63 -18.75 14.16
CA ASP A 34 40.68 -19.84 14.40
C ASP A 34 39.83 -19.67 15.67
N ALA A 35 40.37 -19.08 16.73
CA ALA A 35 39.59 -18.77 17.93
C ALA A 35 38.56 -17.67 17.65
N VAL A 36 38.97 -16.64 16.89
CA VAL A 36 38.06 -15.56 16.48
C VAL A 36 36.92 -16.08 15.60
N LYS A 37 37.21 -16.99 14.64
CA LYS A 37 36.17 -17.64 13.82
C LYS A 37 35.20 -18.48 14.65
N LYS A 38 35.70 -19.24 15.64
CA LYS A 38 34.88 -20.04 16.55
C LYS A 38 33.99 -19.16 17.44
N ASP A 39 34.53 -18.06 17.96
CA ASP A 39 33.78 -17.13 18.80
C ASP A 39 32.64 -16.46 18.02
N VAL A 40 32.89 -16.07 16.77
CA VAL A 40 31.87 -15.51 15.87
C VAL A 40 30.78 -16.54 15.56
N LEU A 41 31.13 -17.80 15.28
CA LEU A 41 30.15 -18.86 15.04
C LEU A 41 29.30 -19.16 16.28
N GLU A 42 29.89 -19.22 17.47
CA GLU A 42 29.15 -19.42 18.71
C GLU A 42 28.25 -18.22 19.06
N GLN A 43 28.68 -17.00 18.77
CA GLN A 43 27.82 -15.82 18.86
C GLN A 43 26.64 -15.91 17.88
N GLY A 44 26.91 -16.27 16.63
CA GLY A 44 25.90 -16.47 15.58
C GLY A 44 24.87 -17.53 15.96
N LYS A 45 25.33 -18.66 16.49
CA LYS A 45 24.50 -19.75 17.03
C LYS A 45 23.58 -19.25 18.13
N LYS A 46 24.09 -18.51 19.13
CA LYS A 46 23.27 -17.95 20.21
C LYS A 46 22.17 -17.02 19.67
N ILE A 47 22.48 -16.20 18.66
CA ILE A 47 21.51 -15.32 18.02
C ILE A 47 20.45 -16.14 17.26
N TYR A 48 20.88 -17.12 16.48
CA TYR A 48 20.00 -17.99 15.70
C TYR A 48 18.97 -18.70 16.60
N PHE A 49 19.44 -19.35 17.67
CA PHE A 49 18.55 -20.05 18.62
C PHE A 49 17.66 -19.11 19.43
N LYS A 50 18.06 -17.85 19.60
CA LYS A 50 17.23 -16.84 20.28
C LYS A 50 16.14 -16.26 19.38
N ARG A 51 16.39 -16.17 18.06
CA ARG A 51 15.58 -15.33 17.15
C ARG A 51 15.07 -16.03 15.89
N CYS A 52 15.87 -16.90 15.27
CA CYS A 52 15.63 -17.45 13.94
C CYS A 52 15.02 -18.86 13.96
N VAL A 53 15.40 -19.68 14.95
CA VAL A 53 15.04 -21.11 15.07
C VAL A 53 13.52 -21.36 15.05
N TRP A 54 12.72 -20.43 15.58
CA TRP A 54 11.27 -20.56 15.67
C TRP A 54 10.57 -20.63 14.32
N CYS A 55 11.19 -20.06 13.29
CA CYS A 55 10.73 -20.13 11.91
C CYS A 55 11.58 -21.09 11.08
N HIS A 56 12.91 -20.99 11.18
CA HIS A 56 13.82 -21.72 10.29
C HIS A 56 14.18 -23.13 10.76
N GLY A 57 13.76 -23.55 11.96
CA GLY A 57 14.05 -24.89 12.49
C GLY A 57 15.40 -25.00 13.19
N VAL A 58 15.63 -26.10 13.90
CA VAL A 58 16.89 -26.35 14.63
C VAL A 58 18.04 -26.60 13.67
N GLU A 59 17.78 -27.35 12.60
CA GLU A 59 18.76 -27.72 11.58
C GLU A 59 18.74 -26.78 10.36
N GLY A 60 17.91 -25.73 10.39
CA GLY A 60 17.73 -24.82 9.26
C GLY A 60 16.81 -25.35 8.16
N GLY A 61 16.00 -26.40 8.42
CA GLY A 61 15.11 -27.03 7.45
C GLY A 61 13.91 -26.17 7.00
N GLY A 62 13.70 -24.99 7.60
CA GLY A 62 12.51 -24.17 7.34
C GLY A 62 11.24 -24.72 8.01
N ASP A 63 11.41 -25.57 9.02
CA ASP A 63 10.42 -26.41 9.69
C ASP A 63 10.26 -26.04 11.17
N GLY A 64 10.60 -24.79 11.54
CA GLY A 64 10.40 -24.30 12.90
C GLY A 64 8.92 -24.32 13.30
N PRO A 65 8.58 -24.27 14.61
CA PRO A 65 7.20 -24.32 15.08
C PRO A 65 6.24 -23.30 14.45
N ALA A 66 6.73 -22.18 13.91
CA ALA A 66 5.92 -21.19 13.21
C ALA A 66 5.68 -21.51 11.71
N ALA A 67 6.47 -22.40 11.10
CA ALA A 67 6.50 -22.60 9.65
C ALA A 67 5.15 -22.95 9.03
N ASP A 68 4.37 -23.85 9.65
CA ASP A 68 3.05 -24.28 9.18
C ASP A 68 1.97 -23.21 9.27
N ARG A 69 2.24 -22.12 9.98
CA ARG A 69 1.31 -21.01 10.18
C ARG A 69 1.57 -19.83 9.23
N LEU A 70 2.57 -19.95 8.38
CA LEU A 70 2.99 -18.90 7.47
C LEU A 70 2.68 -19.31 6.03
N PHE A 71 1.92 -18.45 5.32
CA PHE A 71 1.66 -18.65 3.90
C PHE A 71 2.98 -18.73 3.10
N THR A 72 3.93 -17.86 3.42
CA THR A 72 5.29 -17.95 2.88
C THR A 72 6.15 -18.78 3.81
N ARG A 73 6.48 -20.01 3.38
CA ARG A 73 7.33 -20.91 4.17
C ARG A 73 8.71 -20.28 4.46
N PRO A 74 9.22 -20.41 5.69
CA PRO A 74 10.59 -20.05 6.01
C PRO A 74 11.59 -20.77 5.09
N ARG A 75 12.71 -20.13 4.83
CA ARG A 75 13.76 -20.70 3.96
C ARG A 75 14.34 -21.96 4.59
N ASN A 76 14.32 -23.05 3.82
CA ASN A 76 15.16 -24.22 4.07
C ASN A 76 16.60 -23.90 3.61
N PHE A 77 17.55 -23.91 4.55
CA PHE A 77 18.96 -23.64 4.31
C PHE A 77 19.75 -24.88 3.89
N ILE A 78 19.29 -26.09 4.23
CA ILE A 78 20.00 -27.36 3.99
C ILE A 78 20.44 -27.49 2.52
N GLN A 79 19.55 -27.12 1.60
CA GLN A 79 19.77 -27.22 0.15
C GLN A 79 20.62 -26.08 -0.46
N GLY A 80 20.93 -25.03 0.31
CA GLY A 80 21.65 -23.86 -0.21
C GLY A 80 20.87 -23.03 -1.25
N THR A 81 19.53 -23.17 -1.30
CA THR A 81 18.70 -22.53 -2.33
C THR A 81 18.16 -21.17 -1.87
N PHE A 82 18.87 -20.08 -2.18
CA PHE A 82 18.47 -18.72 -1.79
C PHE A 82 17.79 -17.93 -2.93
N LYS A 83 16.74 -17.17 -2.59
CA LYS A 83 15.95 -16.41 -3.57
C LYS A 83 16.56 -15.06 -3.95
N ILE A 84 17.09 -14.32 -2.97
CA ILE A 84 17.55 -12.94 -3.16
C ILE A 84 19.07 -12.93 -3.27
N ARG A 85 19.58 -12.73 -4.50
CA ARG A 85 21.00 -12.88 -4.84
C ARG A 85 21.39 -11.95 -5.98
N VAL A 86 22.68 -11.65 -6.10
CA VAL A 86 23.27 -11.02 -7.30
C VAL A 86 24.05 -12.00 -8.18
N THR A 87 24.11 -13.27 -7.79
CA THR A 87 24.83 -14.33 -8.49
C THR A 87 23.93 -15.02 -9.52
N ASP A 88 24.55 -15.76 -10.45
CA ASP A 88 23.88 -16.50 -11.51
C ASP A 88 22.80 -17.44 -10.97
N SER A 89 21.76 -17.70 -11.77
CA SER A 89 20.71 -18.66 -11.38
C SER A 89 21.30 -20.02 -11.07
N GLY A 90 20.86 -20.63 -9.97
CA GLY A 90 21.47 -21.86 -9.44
C GLY A 90 22.63 -21.63 -8.48
N GLU A 91 23.30 -20.48 -8.47
CA GLU A 91 24.48 -20.24 -7.62
C GLU A 91 24.15 -19.86 -6.16
N LEU A 92 25.11 -20.09 -5.26
CA LEU A 92 25.04 -19.59 -3.88
C LEU A 92 25.03 -18.05 -3.84
N PRO A 93 24.36 -17.43 -2.85
CA PRO A 93 24.43 -15.99 -2.63
C PRO A 93 25.85 -15.57 -2.21
N LEU A 94 26.20 -14.31 -2.46
CA LEU A 94 27.32 -13.70 -1.77
C LEU A 94 26.98 -13.48 -0.29
N GLU A 95 28.00 -13.40 0.57
CA GLU A 95 27.78 -13.10 2.01
C GLU A 95 27.04 -11.76 2.19
N GLU A 96 27.34 -10.77 1.35
CA GLU A 96 26.65 -9.48 1.38
C GLU A 96 25.16 -9.57 1.04
N ASP A 97 24.74 -10.51 0.18
CA ASP A 97 23.32 -10.76 -0.12
C ASP A 97 22.58 -11.27 1.12
N LEU A 98 23.21 -12.19 1.86
CA LEU A 98 22.69 -12.73 3.11
C LEU A 98 22.61 -11.66 4.20
N ILE A 99 23.67 -10.86 4.36
CA ILE A 99 23.70 -9.73 5.32
C ILE A 99 22.58 -8.74 4.99
N LYS A 100 22.43 -8.33 3.72
CA LYS A 100 21.35 -7.43 3.29
C LYS A 100 19.98 -8.02 3.56
N THR A 101 19.80 -9.32 3.32
CA THR A 101 18.54 -10.03 3.56
C THR A 101 18.18 -10.05 5.05
N VAL A 102 19.12 -10.38 5.94
CA VAL A 102 18.88 -10.38 7.39
C VAL A 102 18.65 -8.96 7.92
N THR A 103 19.46 -8.00 7.45
CA THR A 103 19.36 -6.59 7.87
C THR A 103 18.00 -5.99 7.53
N ASN A 104 17.54 -6.20 6.30
CA ASN A 104 16.33 -5.56 5.77
C ASN A 104 15.08 -6.42 5.88
N GLY A 105 15.21 -7.71 6.18
CA GLY A 105 14.10 -8.66 6.13
C GLY A 105 13.57 -8.86 4.72
N LEU A 106 12.45 -9.58 4.61
CA LEU A 106 11.77 -9.84 3.34
C LEU A 106 10.32 -9.36 3.44
N PRO A 107 9.95 -8.23 2.81
CA PRO A 107 8.58 -7.77 2.83
C PRO A 107 7.69 -8.73 2.02
N GLY A 108 6.38 -8.71 2.28
CA GLY A 108 5.47 -9.75 1.79
C GLY A 108 5.72 -11.14 2.40
N SER A 109 6.45 -11.21 3.53
CA SER A 109 6.68 -12.43 4.33
C SER A 109 6.77 -12.10 5.81
N ALA A 110 6.83 -13.12 6.66
CA ALA A 110 7.00 -12.95 8.10
C ALA A 110 8.45 -12.69 8.54
N MET A 111 9.43 -12.56 7.63
CA MET A 111 10.83 -12.30 7.98
C MET A 111 11.06 -10.80 8.27
N PRO A 112 11.17 -10.38 9.56
CA PRO A 112 11.29 -8.97 9.91
C PRO A 112 12.69 -8.43 9.59
N PRO A 113 12.85 -7.09 9.51
CA PRO A 113 14.17 -6.48 9.46
C PRO A 113 14.89 -6.59 10.81
N TRP A 114 16.09 -7.16 10.82
CA TRP A 114 16.89 -7.27 12.05
C TRP A 114 17.88 -6.12 12.26
N GLY A 115 18.10 -5.26 11.27
CA GLY A 115 19.07 -4.15 11.34
C GLY A 115 18.82 -3.09 12.41
N ASN A 116 17.59 -3.01 12.94
CA ASN A 116 17.25 -2.11 14.05
C ASN A 116 17.34 -2.80 15.43
N VAL A 117 17.56 -4.11 15.45
CA VAL A 117 17.52 -4.95 16.68
C VAL A 117 18.89 -5.55 16.97
N LEU A 118 19.60 -5.97 15.93
CA LEU A 118 20.94 -6.55 15.98
C LEU A 118 21.96 -5.54 15.46
N LYS A 119 23.15 -5.54 16.06
CA LYS A 119 24.30 -4.80 15.55
C LYS A 119 24.86 -5.46 14.27
N LYS A 120 25.66 -4.72 13.51
CA LYS A 120 26.21 -5.20 12.24
C LYS A 120 27.08 -6.46 12.41
N ASP A 121 27.90 -6.50 13.45
CA ASP A 121 28.73 -7.66 13.81
C ASP A 121 27.89 -8.87 14.22
N GLU A 122 26.80 -8.67 14.95
CA GLU A 122 25.83 -9.72 15.29
C GLU A 122 25.13 -10.29 14.05
N ILE A 123 24.80 -9.45 13.08
CA ILE A 123 24.23 -9.87 11.79
C ILE A 123 25.23 -10.72 11.01
N VAL A 124 26.48 -10.29 10.92
CA VAL A 124 27.55 -11.07 10.28
C VAL A 124 27.75 -12.42 10.99
N ALA A 125 27.74 -12.42 12.32
CA ALA A 125 27.87 -13.65 13.11
C ALA A 125 26.75 -14.66 12.80
N VAL A 126 25.48 -14.23 12.81
CA VAL A 126 24.35 -15.13 12.50
C VAL A 126 24.34 -15.58 11.04
N VAL A 127 24.76 -14.72 10.09
CA VAL A 127 24.91 -15.11 8.68
C VAL A 127 25.97 -16.21 8.53
N ASN A 128 27.12 -16.07 9.20
CA ASN A 128 28.15 -17.10 9.18
C ASN A 128 27.67 -18.41 9.80
N PHE A 129 26.89 -18.36 10.88
CA PHE A 129 26.26 -19.57 11.42
C PHE A 129 25.25 -20.19 10.45
N VAL A 130 24.41 -19.39 9.78
CA VAL A 130 23.45 -19.90 8.77
C VAL A 130 24.16 -20.59 7.61
N LYS A 131 25.33 -20.08 7.16
CA LYS A 131 26.14 -20.74 6.13
C LYS A 131 26.56 -22.17 6.54
N THR A 132 26.78 -22.43 7.84
CA THR A 132 27.11 -23.77 8.35
C THR A 132 25.93 -24.74 8.40
N LEU A 133 24.69 -24.24 8.23
CA LEU A 133 23.48 -25.07 8.16
C LEU A 133 23.18 -25.57 6.75
N VAL A 134 23.93 -25.11 5.75
CA VAL A 134 23.86 -25.63 4.39
C VAL A 134 24.62 -26.95 4.32
N GLN A 135 23.96 -28.01 3.83
CA GLN A 135 24.49 -29.38 3.85
C GLN A 135 24.71 -29.93 2.44
N ASP A 136 23.83 -29.61 1.49
CA ASP A 136 23.90 -30.13 0.12
C ASP A 136 24.91 -29.37 -0.75
N ARG A 137 25.44 -28.25 -0.24
CA ARG A 137 26.42 -27.38 -0.89
C ARG A 137 27.39 -26.81 0.14
N SER A 138 28.53 -26.30 -0.33
CA SER A 138 29.53 -25.66 0.53
C SER A 138 29.83 -24.24 0.06
N PHE A 139 29.87 -23.30 0.99
CA PHE A 139 30.32 -21.92 0.73
C PHE A 139 31.84 -21.79 0.65
N ASP A 140 32.57 -22.82 1.09
CA ASP A 140 34.03 -22.87 1.12
C ASP A 140 34.58 -23.84 0.07
N ASP A 141 33.76 -24.25 -0.90
CA ASP A 141 34.20 -25.09 -2.02
C ASP A 141 35.13 -24.28 -2.93
N SER A 142 36.41 -24.67 -2.99
CA SER A 142 37.40 -24.00 -3.83
C SER A 142 37.21 -24.28 -5.32
N ASP A 143 36.41 -25.30 -5.65
CA ASP A 143 36.18 -25.75 -7.01
C ASP A 143 34.88 -25.16 -7.61
N GLU A 144 34.02 -24.53 -6.78
CA GLU A 144 32.85 -23.76 -7.24
C GLU A 144 33.22 -22.29 -7.53
N GLU A 145 33.23 -21.90 -8.81
CA GLU A 145 33.30 -20.49 -9.19
C GLU A 145 31.90 -19.84 -9.15
N VAL A 146 31.73 -18.85 -8.28
CA VAL A 146 30.47 -18.09 -8.19
C VAL A 146 30.51 -16.89 -9.12
N PHE A 147 29.68 -16.91 -10.15
CA PHE A 147 29.56 -15.81 -11.11
C PHE A 147 28.57 -14.75 -10.63
N THR A 148 29.00 -13.48 -10.64
CA THR A 148 28.14 -12.33 -10.36
C THR A 148 27.57 -11.79 -11.66
N GLN A 149 26.25 -11.55 -11.68
CA GLN A 149 25.58 -10.99 -12.85
C GLN A 149 26.01 -9.53 -13.09
N ASP A 150 26.22 -9.19 -14.36
CA ASP A 150 26.27 -7.80 -14.80
C ASP A 150 24.84 -7.28 -15.05
N PHE A 151 24.47 -6.27 -14.28
CA PHE A 151 23.18 -5.60 -14.40
C PHE A 151 23.28 -4.30 -15.23
N GLY A 152 24.47 -3.91 -15.67
CA GLY A 152 24.73 -2.59 -16.25
C GLY A 152 24.42 -1.46 -15.28
N THR A 153 24.35 -0.24 -15.81
CA THR A 153 23.97 0.96 -15.05
C THR A 153 22.55 1.40 -15.39
N ASN A 154 21.84 1.97 -14.42
CA ASN A 154 20.54 2.60 -14.66
C ASN A 154 20.62 3.59 -15.84
N PRO A 155 19.97 3.29 -17.00
CA PRO A 155 20.11 4.10 -18.21
C PRO A 155 19.65 5.54 -18.06
N TRP A 156 18.72 5.79 -17.12
CA TRP A 156 18.12 7.11 -16.94
C TRP A 156 18.84 7.97 -15.90
N GLY A 157 19.83 7.41 -15.20
CA GLY A 157 20.57 8.14 -14.16
C GLY A 157 19.69 8.68 -13.02
N THR A 158 18.44 8.21 -12.92
CA THR A 158 17.47 8.67 -11.92
C THR A 158 17.97 8.30 -10.54
N LYS A 159 17.99 9.28 -9.64
CA LYS A 159 18.26 9.09 -8.21
C LYS A 159 16.93 9.18 -7.47
N GLY A 160 16.82 8.41 -6.39
CA GLY A 160 15.58 8.27 -5.62
C GLY A 160 14.89 9.60 -5.30
N PRO A 161 13.54 9.67 -5.38
CA PRO A 161 12.65 8.56 -5.66
C PRO A 161 12.56 8.30 -7.19
N TYR A 162 12.79 7.04 -7.60
CA TYR A 162 13.04 6.62 -9.00
C TYR A 162 11.87 6.85 -9.99
N HIS A 163 10.72 7.28 -9.48
CA HIS A 163 9.47 7.53 -10.21
C HIS A 163 9.47 8.74 -11.18
N LEU A 164 10.42 9.66 -11.07
CA LEU A 164 10.50 10.86 -11.92
C LEU A 164 11.72 10.72 -12.84
N GLY A 165 11.48 10.62 -14.15
CA GLY A 165 12.55 10.64 -15.15
C GLY A 165 12.74 9.36 -15.97
N ILE A 166 11.83 8.38 -15.87
CA ILE A 166 11.77 7.28 -16.83
C ILE A 166 10.84 7.70 -17.99
N PRO A 167 11.32 7.76 -19.24
CA PRO A 167 10.50 8.08 -20.41
C PRO A 167 9.38 7.06 -20.63
N GLN A 168 8.22 7.51 -21.11
CA GLN A 168 7.07 6.64 -21.36
C GLN A 168 7.38 5.59 -22.44
N GLU A 169 8.20 5.95 -23.42
CA GLU A 169 8.65 5.06 -24.50
C GLU A 169 9.41 3.84 -23.94
N ALA A 170 10.18 4.02 -22.87
CA ALA A 170 10.87 2.92 -22.21
C ALA A 170 9.92 2.00 -21.43
N VAL A 171 8.88 2.57 -20.82
CA VAL A 171 7.80 1.82 -20.15
C VAL A 171 7.02 0.99 -21.17
N ASP A 172 6.67 1.57 -22.31
CA ASP A 172 5.93 0.91 -23.38
C ASP A 172 6.76 -0.23 -24.00
N ALA A 173 8.04 0.00 -24.29
CA ALA A 173 8.96 -1.05 -24.73
C ALA A 173 9.08 -2.18 -23.69
N GLY A 174 9.13 -1.84 -22.40
CA GLY A 174 9.10 -2.82 -21.31
C GLY A 174 7.85 -3.70 -21.31
N LYS A 175 6.68 -3.10 -21.60
CA LYS A 175 5.40 -3.83 -21.73
C LYS A 175 5.42 -4.80 -22.92
N GLU A 176 6.00 -4.39 -24.04
CA GLU A 176 6.15 -5.29 -25.20
C GLU A 176 7.05 -6.49 -24.87
N ILE A 177 8.17 -6.26 -24.17
CA ILE A 177 9.07 -7.32 -23.71
C ILE A 177 8.34 -8.28 -22.75
N PHE A 178 7.54 -7.74 -21.83
CA PHE A 178 6.71 -8.49 -20.89
C PHE A 178 5.74 -9.45 -21.61
N ILE A 179 5.04 -8.95 -22.65
CA ILE A 179 4.13 -9.76 -23.46
C ILE A 179 4.89 -10.80 -24.28
N LYS A 180 5.98 -10.39 -24.97
CA LYS A 180 6.79 -11.26 -25.83
C LYS A 180 7.36 -12.45 -25.07
N ASN A 181 7.79 -12.24 -23.82
CA ASN A 181 8.36 -13.28 -22.96
C ASN A 181 7.30 -14.01 -22.11
N LYS A 182 6.00 -13.77 -22.36
CA LYS A 182 4.88 -14.45 -21.71
C LYS A 182 4.87 -14.34 -20.19
N CYS A 183 5.44 -13.27 -19.64
CA CYS A 183 5.48 -13.05 -18.20
C CYS A 183 4.06 -12.98 -17.59
N PHE A 184 3.06 -12.58 -18.39
CA PHE A 184 1.65 -12.55 -18.01
C PHE A 184 1.05 -13.93 -17.69
N GLU A 185 1.63 -15.04 -18.18
CA GLU A 185 1.14 -16.39 -17.87
C GLU A 185 1.21 -16.69 -16.36
N CYS A 186 2.14 -16.05 -15.65
CA CYS A 186 2.26 -16.17 -14.19
C CYS A 186 1.84 -14.87 -13.46
N HIS A 187 2.24 -13.72 -13.97
CA HIS A 187 2.03 -12.42 -13.32
C HIS A 187 0.67 -11.77 -13.63
N GLY A 188 -0.07 -12.28 -14.60
CA GLY A 188 -1.32 -11.69 -15.09
C GLY A 188 -1.11 -10.49 -16.01
N GLY A 189 -2.10 -10.16 -16.83
CA GLY A 189 -1.99 -9.11 -17.86
C GLY A 189 -1.69 -7.72 -17.31
N GLU A 190 -2.21 -7.42 -16.12
CA GLU A 190 -2.02 -6.15 -15.39
C GLU A 190 -1.07 -6.27 -14.19
N GLY A 191 -0.37 -7.41 -14.05
CA GLY A 191 0.65 -7.61 -13.03
C GLY A 191 0.14 -7.88 -11.62
N ARG A 192 -1.11 -8.32 -11.42
CA ARG A 192 -1.69 -8.58 -10.08
C ARG A 192 -1.35 -9.96 -9.50
N GLY A 193 -0.60 -10.77 -10.25
CA GLY A 193 -0.23 -12.13 -9.84
C GLY A 193 -1.36 -13.15 -10.00
N ASP A 194 -2.27 -12.88 -10.93
CA ASP A 194 -3.50 -13.63 -11.25
C ASP A 194 -3.36 -14.52 -12.51
N GLY A 195 -2.13 -14.81 -12.97
CA GLY A 195 -1.89 -15.58 -14.19
C GLY A 195 -2.01 -17.09 -14.02
N ASN A 196 -1.35 -17.66 -13.01
CA ASN A 196 -1.35 -19.11 -12.77
C ASN A 196 -1.49 -19.45 -11.28
N PRO A 197 -2.62 -20.02 -10.85
CA PRO A 197 -2.87 -20.36 -9.44
C PRO A 197 -2.24 -21.69 -8.99
N THR A 198 -1.70 -22.49 -9.92
CA THR A 198 -1.28 -23.88 -9.66
C THR A 198 0.23 -24.04 -9.43
N MET A 199 0.96 -22.94 -9.49
CA MET A 199 2.40 -22.90 -9.31
C MET A 199 2.81 -23.43 -7.92
N LYS A 200 3.92 -24.17 -7.90
CA LYS A 200 4.55 -24.68 -6.69
C LYS A 200 6.02 -24.31 -6.66
N ASP A 201 6.56 -24.13 -5.47
CA ASP A 201 8.01 -24.08 -5.29
C ASP A 201 8.64 -25.48 -5.38
N ASP A 202 9.97 -25.55 -5.36
CA ASP A 202 10.70 -26.81 -5.51
C ASP A 202 10.44 -27.80 -4.36
N TRP A 203 9.88 -27.32 -3.24
CA TRP A 203 9.46 -28.13 -2.10
C TRP A 203 7.99 -28.59 -2.20
N GLY A 204 7.30 -28.25 -3.29
CA GLY A 204 5.91 -28.62 -3.54
C GLY A 204 4.87 -27.75 -2.84
N PHE A 205 5.27 -26.65 -2.20
CA PHE A 205 4.33 -25.71 -1.58
C PHE A 205 3.74 -24.76 -2.63
N PRO A 206 2.45 -24.43 -2.54
CA PRO A 206 1.83 -23.44 -3.42
C PRO A 206 2.57 -22.10 -3.37
N ILE A 207 2.79 -21.49 -4.54
CA ILE A 207 3.39 -20.18 -4.66
C ILE A 207 2.67 -19.38 -5.74
N VAL A 208 2.43 -18.11 -5.48
CA VAL A 208 1.81 -17.18 -6.43
C VAL A 208 2.77 -16.03 -6.73
N ALA A 209 2.66 -15.49 -7.93
CA ALA A 209 3.43 -14.33 -8.36
C ALA A 209 3.12 -13.10 -7.46
N ALA A 210 4.07 -12.17 -7.34
CA ALA A 210 3.82 -10.94 -6.58
C ALA A 210 2.85 -10.01 -7.35
N ASP A 211 2.00 -9.30 -6.62
CA ASP A 211 1.18 -8.21 -7.16
C ASP A 211 2.06 -6.96 -7.31
N TRP A 212 2.30 -6.55 -8.56
CA TRP A 212 3.12 -5.40 -8.93
C TRP A 212 2.48 -4.05 -8.64
N GLN A 213 1.15 -4.02 -8.46
CA GLN A 213 0.44 -2.85 -7.97
C GLN A 213 0.54 -2.69 -6.44
N GLN A 214 1.10 -3.68 -5.76
CA GLN A 214 1.45 -3.63 -4.34
C GLN A 214 2.96 -3.80 -4.13
N CYS A 215 3.78 -2.99 -4.82
CA CYS A 215 5.23 -3.20 -4.88
C CYS A 215 5.96 -3.15 -3.52
N TRP A 216 5.33 -2.61 -2.47
CA TRP A 216 5.82 -2.74 -1.09
C TRP A 216 5.96 -4.19 -0.60
N ASN A 217 5.34 -5.16 -1.30
CA ASN A 217 5.45 -6.60 -1.03
C ASN A 217 6.56 -7.29 -1.85
N PHE A 218 7.36 -6.55 -2.64
CA PHE A 218 8.46 -7.15 -3.40
C PHE A 218 9.58 -7.67 -2.49
N ARG A 219 9.86 -8.97 -2.56
CA ARG A 219 10.89 -9.57 -1.72
C ARG A 219 12.27 -8.97 -1.99
N GLY A 220 13.01 -8.69 -0.92
CA GLY A 220 14.34 -8.07 -0.99
C GLY A 220 14.35 -6.58 -1.29
N SER A 221 13.21 -5.87 -1.11
CA SER A 221 13.08 -4.44 -1.45
C SER A 221 12.64 -3.52 -0.29
N ARG A 222 12.54 -4.00 0.97
CA ARG A 222 11.86 -3.29 2.09
C ARG A 222 12.24 -1.80 2.30
N ARG A 223 13.46 -1.41 1.97
CA ARG A 223 13.96 -0.02 2.13
C ARG A 223 13.91 0.81 0.84
N ASN A 224 13.70 0.18 -0.31
CA ASN A 224 13.71 0.84 -1.61
C ASN A 224 12.87 0.03 -2.63
N HIS A 225 11.59 -0.15 -2.33
CA HIS A 225 10.64 -0.94 -3.14
C HIS A 225 10.37 -0.34 -4.51
N TYR A 226 10.63 0.97 -4.67
CA TYR A 226 10.62 1.66 -5.96
C TYR A 226 11.95 1.58 -6.72
N ASP A 227 12.98 0.91 -6.21
CA ASP A 227 14.22 0.76 -6.97
C ASP A 227 14.02 -0.21 -8.15
N PRO A 228 14.11 0.27 -9.40
CA PRO A 228 14.09 -0.62 -10.55
C PRO A 228 15.20 -1.68 -10.50
N PHE A 229 16.31 -1.43 -9.79
CA PHE A 229 17.37 -2.42 -9.62
C PHE A 229 16.86 -3.71 -8.99
N ASN A 230 15.91 -3.66 -8.05
CA ASN A 230 15.36 -4.87 -7.43
C ASN A 230 14.67 -5.77 -8.46
N VAL A 231 14.00 -5.15 -9.44
CA VAL A 231 13.31 -5.84 -10.53
C VAL A 231 14.31 -6.34 -11.55
N VAL A 232 15.27 -5.51 -11.99
CA VAL A 232 16.36 -5.92 -12.90
C VAL A 232 17.13 -7.10 -12.33
N ARG A 233 17.53 -7.04 -11.06
CA ARG A 233 18.19 -8.15 -10.35
C ARG A 233 17.35 -9.41 -10.43
N THR A 234 16.06 -9.33 -10.09
CA THR A 234 15.16 -10.49 -10.08
C THR A 234 15.00 -11.11 -11.47
N ILE A 235 14.83 -10.30 -12.51
CA ILE A 235 14.75 -10.79 -13.90
C ILE A 235 16.07 -11.43 -14.33
N SER A 236 17.19 -10.90 -13.85
CA SER A 236 18.53 -11.31 -14.25
C SER A 236 19.03 -12.57 -13.55
N THR A 237 18.72 -12.74 -12.26
CA THR A 237 19.20 -13.87 -11.46
C THR A 237 18.15 -14.97 -11.30
N GLY A 238 16.89 -14.66 -11.56
CA GLY A 238 15.76 -15.52 -11.22
C GLY A 238 15.60 -15.68 -9.70
N LEU A 239 14.61 -16.47 -9.29
CA LEU A 239 14.39 -16.79 -7.88
C LEU A 239 14.54 -18.30 -7.68
N ASN A 240 15.74 -18.76 -7.32
CA ASN A 240 16.02 -20.18 -7.09
C ASN A 240 14.99 -20.80 -6.13
N GLY A 241 14.56 -22.03 -6.40
CA GLY A 241 13.51 -22.67 -5.62
C GLY A 241 12.11 -22.22 -6.01
N THR A 242 11.89 -21.57 -7.16
CA THR A 242 10.57 -21.10 -7.60
C THR A 242 10.41 -21.22 -9.12
N PRO A 243 9.18 -21.16 -9.63
CA PRO A 243 8.92 -21.11 -11.06
C PRO A 243 9.36 -19.82 -11.77
N MET A 244 9.97 -18.83 -11.08
CA MET A 244 10.48 -17.60 -11.70
C MET A 244 11.92 -17.82 -12.19
N PRO A 245 12.14 -18.08 -13.50
CA PRO A 245 13.47 -18.31 -14.04
C PRO A 245 14.27 -17.01 -14.12
N ASN A 246 15.52 -17.13 -14.55
CA ASN A 246 16.28 -15.99 -15.01
C ASN A 246 16.05 -15.76 -16.52
N PHE A 247 16.24 -14.52 -16.96
CA PHE A 247 16.08 -14.11 -18.35
C PHE A 247 17.38 -13.50 -18.92
N LYS A 248 18.54 -13.84 -18.36
CA LYS A 248 19.81 -13.20 -18.73
C LYS A 248 20.20 -13.45 -20.19
N ASP A 249 19.91 -14.66 -20.69
CA ASP A 249 20.30 -15.10 -22.03
C ASP A 249 19.24 -14.75 -23.08
N GLN A 250 18.01 -14.46 -22.63
CA GLN A 250 16.85 -14.16 -23.48
C GLN A 250 16.60 -12.66 -23.64
N ILE A 251 16.98 -11.85 -22.66
CA ILE A 251 16.72 -10.41 -22.62
C ILE A 251 18.02 -9.67 -22.33
N THR A 252 18.37 -8.72 -23.20
CA THR A 252 19.58 -7.90 -23.05
C THR A 252 19.55 -7.11 -21.74
N VAL A 253 20.71 -6.70 -21.21
CA VAL A 253 20.79 -5.86 -20.01
C VAL A 253 19.91 -4.61 -20.14
N GLU A 254 20.01 -3.91 -21.26
CA GLU A 254 19.23 -2.69 -21.54
C GLU A 254 17.71 -2.97 -21.54
N ASP A 255 17.29 -4.06 -22.17
CA ASP A 255 15.88 -4.43 -22.23
C ASP A 255 15.35 -4.93 -20.88
N ARG A 256 16.19 -5.55 -20.04
CA ARG A 256 15.84 -5.88 -18.64
C ARG A 256 15.57 -4.61 -17.82
N TRP A 257 16.29 -3.51 -18.07
CA TRP A 257 15.97 -2.20 -17.47
C TRP A 257 14.63 -1.65 -17.96
N LYS A 258 14.32 -1.72 -19.26
CA LYS A 258 13.01 -1.30 -19.80
C LYS A 258 11.87 -2.12 -19.21
N LEU A 259 12.04 -3.44 -19.11
CA LEU A 259 11.07 -4.32 -18.45
C LEU A 259 10.89 -3.94 -16.97
N ALA A 260 11.98 -3.65 -16.24
CA ALA A 260 11.90 -3.16 -14.87
C ALA A 260 11.18 -1.81 -14.75
N ALA A 261 11.37 -0.90 -15.71
CA ALA A 261 10.62 0.35 -15.80
C ALA A 261 9.12 0.11 -15.96
N PHE A 262 8.72 -0.84 -16.82
CA PHE A 262 7.32 -1.23 -16.95
C PHE A 262 6.75 -1.77 -15.64
N VAL A 263 7.39 -2.76 -15.00
CA VAL A 263 6.92 -3.29 -13.72
C VAL A 263 6.79 -2.19 -12.64
N ASN A 264 7.76 -1.28 -12.59
CA ASN A 264 7.76 -0.15 -11.65
C ASN A 264 6.65 0.88 -11.96
N SER A 265 6.22 0.98 -13.22
CA SER A 265 5.11 1.85 -13.65
C SER A 265 3.75 1.44 -13.08
N LEU A 266 3.57 0.15 -12.75
CA LEU A 266 2.32 -0.40 -12.24
C LEU A 266 2.08 -0.10 -10.75
N CYS A 267 3.11 0.29 -10.00
CA CYS A 267 2.97 0.56 -8.57
C CYS A 267 2.39 1.96 -8.31
N PRO A 268 1.43 2.12 -7.36
CA PRO A 268 0.87 3.42 -6.99
C PRO A 268 1.92 4.45 -6.58
N ARG A 269 1.73 5.70 -7.04
CA ARG A 269 2.74 6.77 -6.96
C ARG A 269 2.30 8.03 -6.19
N LYS A 270 1.01 8.20 -5.92
CA LYS A 270 0.46 9.38 -5.24
C LYS A 270 0.00 9.03 -3.82
N ASN A 271 0.14 9.99 -2.92
CA ASN A 271 -0.28 9.87 -1.51
C ASN A 271 0.32 8.64 -0.82
N ILE A 272 1.64 8.49 -0.88
CA ILE A 272 2.38 7.37 -0.26
C ILE A 272 2.99 7.84 1.06
N ASP A 273 2.81 7.04 2.11
CA ASP A 273 3.47 7.23 3.40
C ASP A 273 4.98 6.92 3.24
N PRO A 274 5.90 7.86 3.52
CA PRO A 274 7.33 7.63 3.34
C PRO A 274 7.94 6.59 4.30
N LEU A 275 7.30 6.32 5.44
CA LEU A 275 7.76 5.35 6.44
C LEU A 275 7.21 3.96 6.17
N ALA A 276 5.91 3.87 5.88
CA ALA A 276 5.25 2.60 5.60
C ALA A 276 5.42 2.15 4.15
N ASN A 277 5.74 3.09 3.25
CA ASN A 277 5.90 2.86 1.81
C ASN A 277 4.62 2.29 1.15
N LYS A 278 3.47 2.62 1.74
CA LYS A 278 2.12 2.23 1.32
C LYS A 278 1.27 3.47 1.04
N PRO A 279 0.17 3.37 0.29
CA PRO A 279 -0.81 4.43 0.19
C PRO A 279 -1.27 4.89 1.59
N VAL A 280 -1.37 6.21 1.77
CA VAL A 280 -1.92 6.81 2.98
C VAL A 280 -3.41 6.54 3.03
N ASN A 281 -3.90 6.10 4.20
CA ASN A 281 -5.31 5.83 4.43
C ASN A 281 -6.17 7.08 4.29
N ASP A 282 -7.21 7.00 3.48
CA ASP A 282 -8.19 8.08 3.30
C ASP A 282 -9.30 7.92 4.35
N PHE A 283 -9.11 8.53 5.53
CA PHE A 283 -10.03 8.37 6.66
C PHE A 283 -11.45 8.94 6.43
N LEU A 284 -11.58 9.84 5.44
CA LEU A 284 -12.83 10.49 5.06
C LEU A 284 -13.17 10.20 3.59
N ILE A 285 -14.23 9.43 3.39
CA ILE A 285 -14.87 9.20 2.10
C ILE A 285 -15.84 10.34 1.83
N SER A 286 -15.45 11.25 0.94
CA SER A 286 -16.34 12.31 0.47
C SER A 286 -17.22 11.77 -0.66
N SER A 287 -18.49 11.50 -0.37
CA SER A 287 -19.46 11.14 -1.39
C SER A 287 -19.83 12.38 -2.20
N GLU A 288 -19.47 12.37 -3.48
CA GLU A 288 -19.69 13.52 -4.37
C GLU A 288 -21.17 13.65 -4.75
N PHE A 289 -21.70 14.88 -4.68
CA PHE A 289 -23.02 15.18 -5.19
C PHE A 289 -23.04 15.06 -6.72
N THR A 290 -24.04 14.36 -7.25
CA THR A 290 -24.27 14.23 -8.70
C THR A 290 -25.66 14.80 -9.01
N GLU A 291 -25.68 15.78 -9.90
CA GLU A 291 -26.93 16.32 -10.46
C GLU A 291 -27.43 15.37 -11.55
N GLY A 292 -28.71 14.98 -11.48
CA GLY A 292 -29.27 13.99 -12.41
C GLY A 292 -29.00 12.53 -12.00
N PRO A 293 -29.16 11.59 -12.96
CA PRO A 293 -28.99 10.17 -12.71
C PRO A 293 -27.52 9.79 -12.54
N VAL A 294 -27.24 8.88 -11.62
CA VAL A 294 -25.90 8.34 -11.42
C VAL A 294 -25.70 7.15 -12.36
N ALA A 295 -24.57 7.12 -13.09
CA ALA A 295 -24.23 5.99 -13.95
C ALA A 295 -24.22 4.68 -13.15
N LYS A 296 -24.96 3.68 -13.62
CA LYS A 296 -25.08 2.37 -12.95
C LYS A 296 -24.07 1.34 -13.42
N THR A 297 -23.32 1.64 -14.48
CA THR A 297 -22.32 0.74 -15.07
C THR A 297 -20.91 1.14 -14.63
N ILE A 298 -20.12 0.18 -14.13
CA ILE A 298 -18.78 0.40 -13.58
C ILE A 298 -17.76 0.85 -14.64
N ASP A 299 -17.98 0.50 -15.90
CA ASP A 299 -17.12 0.92 -17.02
C ASP A 299 -17.37 2.38 -17.44
N ASP A 300 -18.39 3.06 -16.88
CA ASP A 300 -18.63 4.48 -17.14
C ASP A 300 -17.45 5.33 -16.63
N PRO A 301 -16.97 6.32 -17.40
CA PRO A 301 -15.89 7.21 -16.98
C PRO A 301 -16.04 7.75 -15.55
N MET A 302 -17.28 8.03 -15.09
CA MET A 302 -17.62 8.49 -13.74
C MET A 302 -17.11 7.59 -12.60
N TRP A 303 -16.72 6.36 -12.90
CA TRP A 303 -16.23 5.35 -11.97
C TRP A 303 -14.78 4.88 -12.27
N THR A 304 -14.22 5.26 -13.41
CA THR A 304 -12.88 4.79 -13.86
C THR A 304 -11.74 5.69 -13.38
N THR A 305 -10.63 5.09 -13.00
CA THR A 305 -9.47 5.80 -12.41
C THR A 305 -8.17 5.20 -12.97
N PRO A 306 -7.18 6.02 -13.35
CA PRO A 306 -5.84 5.52 -13.61
C PRO A 306 -5.22 4.95 -12.32
N ASP A 307 -4.46 3.86 -12.40
CA ASP A 307 -3.78 3.31 -11.22
C ASP A 307 -2.71 4.26 -10.64
N ALA A 308 -2.21 5.18 -11.45
CA ALA A 308 -1.28 6.23 -11.05
C ALA A 308 -1.94 7.49 -10.45
N ASP A 309 -3.26 7.65 -10.61
CA ASP A 309 -4.01 8.78 -10.07
C ASP A 309 -5.38 8.34 -9.53
N PRO A 310 -5.60 8.42 -8.21
CA PRO A 310 -6.88 8.02 -7.63
C PRO A 310 -8.03 8.95 -8.01
N LYS A 311 -7.81 10.05 -8.75
CA LYS A 311 -8.88 10.94 -9.23
C LYS A 311 -9.59 10.34 -10.44
N ILE A 312 -10.91 10.32 -10.37
CA ILE A 312 -11.83 9.86 -11.43
C ILE A 312 -12.29 11.04 -12.29
N THR A 313 -12.91 10.84 -13.45
CA THR A 313 -13.48 11.96 -14.22
C THR A 313 -14.62 12.65 -13.45
N GLY A 314 -14.62 13.98 -13.52
CA GLY A 314 -15.75 14.79 -13.09
C GLY A 314 -16.90 14.66 -14.08
N TRP A 315 -18.15 14.78 -13.60
CA TRP A 315 -19.33 14.82 -14.47
C TRP A 315 -19.27 15.96 -15.52
N ARG A 316 -18.45 16.99 -15.27
CA ARG A 316 -18.25 18.18 -16.11
C ARG A 316 -16.85 18.29 -16.71
N ASP A 317 -16.21 17.17 -17.07
CA ASP A 317 -14.87 17.18 -17.69
C ASP A 317 -14.86 17.64 -19.18
N SER A 318 -15.81 18.47 -19.63
CA SER A 318 -15.69 19.17 -20.92
C SER A 318 -14.64 20.28 -20.82
N GLU A 319 -13.84 20.49 -21.88
CA GLU A 319 -12.82 21.57 -21.93
C GLU A 319 -13.41 22.95 -21.59
N GLU A 320 -14.67 23.18 -21.94
CA GLU A 320 -15.43 24.42 -21.67
C GLU A 320 -15.65 24.69 -20.17
N TYR A 321 -15.76 23.66 -19.32
CA TYR A 321 -15.99 23.81 -17.87
C TYR A 321 -14.70 23.91 -17.04
N ALA A 322 -13.58 23.43 -17.58
CA ALA A 322 -12.28 23.42 -16.90
C ALA A 322 -11.64 24.82 -16.79
N GLU A 323 -11.96 25.72 -17.74
CA GLU A 323 -11.37 27.06 -17.83
C GLU A 323 -12.00 28.07 -16.85
N GLU A 324 -13.26 27.89 -16.45
CA GLU A 324 -14.02 28.93 -15.74
C GLU A 324 -13.84 28.88 -14.20
N TRP A 325 -13.49 27.74 -13.60
CA TRP A 325 -13.58 27.54 -12.14
C TRP A 325 -12.38 26.90 -11.43
N GLY A 326 -11.19 26.88 -12.03
CA GLY A 326 -9.94 26.59 -11.30
C GLY A 326 -10.00 25.36 -10.37
N SER A 327 -9.83 24.17 -10.95
CA SER A 327 -9.86 22.82 -10.34
C SER A 327 -11.24 22.16 -10.24
N ILE A 328 -11.51 21.27 -11.20
CA ILE A 328 -12.62 20.31 -11.15
C ILE A 328 -12.42 19.39 -9.93
N GLN A 329 -13.35 19.39 -8.97
CA GLN A 329 -13.33 18.44 -7.85
C GLN A 329 -13.72 17.05 -8.34
N ARG A 330 -12.72 16.30 -8.76
CA ARG A 330 -12.82 14.89 -9.13
C ARG A 330 -13.00 14.00 -7.89
N PRO A 331 -14.00 13.10 -7.85
CA PRO A 331 -14.09 12.10 -6.79
C PRO A 331 -12.80 11.30 -6.70
N ARG A 332 -12.46 10.88 -5.49
CA ARG A 332 -11.27 10.07 -5.23
C ARG A 332 -11.66 8.60 -5.07
N ARG A 333 -10.78 7.74 -5.56
CA ARG A 333 -10.64 6.33 -5.21
C ARG A 333 -9.94 6.27 -3.85
N ASN A 334 -10.72 6.23 -2.78
CA ASN A 334 -10.23 6.32 -1.40
C ASN A 334 -9.59 5.00 -0.98
N TYR A 335 -8.37 5.03 -0.43
CA TYR A 335 -7.68 3.84 0.04
C TYR A 335 -8.08 3.51 1.49
N ILE A 336 -8.61 2.30 1.69
CA ILE A 336 -9.05 1.77 2.98
C ILE A 336 -8.13 0.61 3.35
N ALA A 337 -7.42 0.75 4.47
CA ALA A 337 -6.62 -0.34 5.00
C ALA A 337 -7.50 -1.31 5.77
N MET A 338 -7.29 -2.60 5.53
CA MET A 338 -7.97 -3.68 6.22
C MET A 338 -7.05 -4.28 7.28
N ALA A 339 -7.62 -4.62 8.43
CA ALA A 339 -6.96 -5.39 9.47
C ALA A 339 -7.26 -6.88 9.27
N GLY A 340 -6.25 -7.71 9.50
CA GLY A 340 -6.32 -9.15 9.23
C GLY A 340 -6.47 -10.06 10.43
N GLN A 341 -6.39 -9.55 11.65
CA GLN A 341 -6.33 -10.41 12.82
C GLN A 341 -7.23 -9.92 13.93
N ILE A 342 -8.54 -10.10 13.74
CA ILE A 342 -9.51 -10.02 14.83
C ILE A 342 -10.34 -11.30 14.84
N THR A 343 -9.67 -12.43 15.04
CA THR A 343 -10.34 -13.71 15.24
C THR A 343 -10.60 -13.94 16.72
N ARG A 344 -11.84 -14.30 17.07
CA ARG A 344 -12.19 -14.83 18.39
C ARG A 344 -11.75 -16.30 18.52
N GLY A 345 -11.69 -17.03 17.39
CA GLY A 345 -11.21 -18.41 17.28
C GLY A 345 -9.68 -18.56 17.12
N LYS A 346 -9.25 -19.40 16.17
CA LYS A 346 -7.81 -19.70 15.98
C LYS A 346 -7.05 -18.39 15.71
N ARG A 347 -6.08 -18.08 16.58
CA ARG A 347 -5.32 -16.82 16.55
C ARG A 347 -4.43 -16.61 15.32
N ASN A 348 -4.40 -17.54 14.36
CA ASN A 348 -3.54 -17.45 13.17
C ASN A 348 -4.42 -17.50 11.93
N PHE A 349 -4.87 -16.33 11.50
CA PHE A 349 -5.58 -16.10 10.25
C PHE A 349 -4.78 -15.07 9.44
N ASP A 350 -4.71 -15.26 8.13
CA ASP A 350 -3.97 -14.43 7.19
C ASP A 350 -4.93 -14.03 6.06
N PRO A 351 -5.54 -12.83 6.13
CA PRO A 351 -6.48 -12.42 5.11
C PRO A 351 -5.78 -12.30 3.75
N LYS A 352 -6.48 -12.65 2.68
CA LYS A 352 -5.95 -12.50 1.33
C LYS A 352 -6.06 -11.08 0.80
N VAL A 353 -6.98 -10.30 1.34
CA VAL A 353 -7.17 -8.89 1.00
C VAL A 353 -6.71 -8.03 2.18
N ASP A 354 -5.70 -7.19 1.96
CA ASP A 354 -5.13 -6.31 2.99
C ASP A 354 -5.57 -4.84 2.84
N ASN A 355 -6.25 -4.52 1.75
CA ASN A 355 -6.78 -3.19 1.45
C ASN A 355 -7.91 -3.27 0.42
N LEU A 356 -8.73 -2.24 0.40
CA LEU A 356 -9.73 -2.00 -0.63
C LEU A 356 -9.78 -0.51 -0.98
N TRP A 357 -10.44 -0.22 -2.09
CA TRP A 357 -10.70 1.14 -2.55
C TRP A 357 -12.18 1.43 -2.59
N VAL A 358 -12.54 2.66 -2.25
CA VAL A 358 -13.94 3.11 -2.24
C VAL A 358 -14.09 4.41 -2.99
N THR A 359 -15.03 4.43 -3.93
CA THR A 359 -15.54 5.66 -4.54
C THR A 359 -17.02 5.78 -4.24
N SER A 360 -17.46 6.97 -3.81
CA SER A 360 -18.86 7.20 -3.43
C SER A 360 -19.43 8.41 -4.17
N ARG A 361 -20.69 8.29 -4.58
CA ARG A 361 -21.51 9.38 -5.16
C ARG A 361 -22.90 9.33 -4.57
N TRP A 362 -23.62 10.45 -4.59
CA TRP A 362 -25.03 10.47 -4.20
C TRP A 362 -25.83 11.44 -5.08
N SER A 363 -27.12 11.15 -5.25
CA SER A 363 -28.06 11.98 -6.01
C SER A 363 -29.26 12.32 -5.14
N GLU A 364 -29.63 13.60 -5.13
CA GLU A 364 -30.83 14.07 -4.43
C GLU A 364 -32.10 13.70 -5.18
N GLU A 365 -32.06 13.71 -6.51
CA GLU A 365 -33.18 13.33 -7.38
C GLU A 365 -33.53 11.85 -7.19
N GLU A 366 -32.53 10.98 -7.15
CA GLU A 366 -32.75 9.54 -6.94
C GLU A 366 -32.93 9.15 -5.47
N ASN A 367 -32.77 10.11 -4.55
CA ASN A 367 -32.69 9.88 -3.11
C ASN A 367 -31.78 8.69 -2.74
N ALA A 368 -30.60 8.59 -3.35
CA ALA A 368 -29.74 7.41 -3.25
C ALA A 368 -28.24 7.73 -3.12
N VAL A 369 -27.51 6.82 -2.47
CA VAL A 369 -26.05 6.79 -2.41
C VAL A 369 -25.53 5.55 -3.12
N TYR A 370 -24.37 5.72 -3.75
CA TYR A 370 -23.66 4.72 -4.52
C TYR A 370 -22.27 4.52 -3.95
N TYR A 371 -21.85 3.26 -3.80
CA TYR A 371 -20.53 2.87 -3.35
C TYR A 371 -19.93 1.88 -4.34
N LEU A 372 -18.89 2.32 -5.06
CA LEU A 372 -18.01 1.41 -5.77
C LEU A 372 -16.94 0.93 -4.82
N VAL A 373 -16.97 -0.37 -4.50
CA VAL A 373 -15.94 -1.05 -3.71
C VAL A 373 -15.08 -1.87 -4.65
N GLU A 374 -13.78 -1.62 -4.65
CA GLU A 374 -12.79 -2.33 -5.46
C GLU A 374 -11.73 -2.96 -4.56
N TYR A 375 -11.29 -4.16 -4.87
CA TYR A 375 -10.16 -4.79 -4.18
C TYR A 375 -9.46 -5.80 -5.08
N HIS A 376 -8.23 -6.14 -4.72
CA HIS A 376 -7.48 -7.17 -5.42
C HIS A 376 -7.78 -8.51 -4.76
N ASP A 377 -8.34 -9.42 -5.53
CA ASP A 377 -8.44 -10.84 -5.17
C ASP A 377 -7.99 -11.63 -6.40
N ARG A 378 -6.86 -12.33 -6.28
CA ARG A 378 -6.16 -12.88 -7.45
C ARG A 378 -6.99 -13.94 -8.13
N PHE A 379 -7.67 -14.76 -7.34
CA PHE A 379 -8.46 -15.88 -7.84
C PHE A 379 -9.70 -16.05 -6.99
N LEU A 380 -10.86 -16.00 -7.64
CA LEU A 380 -12.13 -16.20 -6.96
C LEU A 380 -12.37 -17.66 -6.60
N SER A 381 -13.34 -17.87 -5.72
CA SER A 381 -13.86 -19.19 -5.42
C SER A 381 -14.64 -19.78 -6.60
N GLU A 382 -14.51 -21.09 -6.76
CA GLU A 382 -15.33 -21.89 -7.66
C GLU A 382 -16.34 -22.76 -6.88
N ASP A 383 -16.29 -22.73 -5.55
CA ASP A 383 -17.11 -23.55 -4.66
C ASP A 383 -18.30 -22.75 -4.09
N PRO A 384 -19.55 -23.17 -4.37
CA PRO A 384 -20.74 -22.54 -3.80
C PRO A 384 -20.82 -22.52 -2.27
N GLU A 385 -20.13 -23.41 -1.56
CA GLU A 385 -20.05 -23.38 -0.09
C GLU A 385 -19.18 -22.23 0.43
N TRP A 386 -18.19 -21.84 -0.36
CA TRP A 386 -17.19 -20.83 -0.05
C TRP A 386 -17.26 -19.65 -1.02
N ARG A 387 -18.39 -18.94 -1.02
CA ARG A 387 -18.55 -17.74 -1.86
C ARG A 387 -17.61 -16.60 -1.41
N ASP A 388 -17.09 -15.85 -2.36
CA ASP A 388 -16.43 -14.58 -2.08
C ASP A 388 -17.46 -13.56 -1.57
N MET A 389 -17.05 -12.71 -0.63
CA MET A 389 -17.96 -11.75 0.00
C MET A 389 -17.30 -10.40 0.24
N VAL A 390 -18.11 -9.35 0.16
CA VAL A 390 -17.74 -7.99 0.59
C VAL A 390 -18.94 -7.36 1.28
N ALA A 391 -18.68 -6.59 2.35
CA ALA A 391 -19.72 -5.92 3.09
C ALA A 391 -19.37 -4.48 3.47
N ILE A 392 -20.42 -3.67 3.63
CA ILE A 392 -20.35 -2.30 4.17
C ILE A 392 -21.18 -2.26 5.45
N GLU A 393 -20.56 -1.87 6.56
CA GLU A 393 -21.20 -1.75 7.88
C GLU A 393 -21.41 -0.28 8.25
N TRP A 394 -22.59 0.00 8.81
CA TRP A 394 -23.03 1.30 9.28
C TRP A 394 -23.61 1.17 10.70
N PRO A 395 -23.42 2.14 11.60
CA PRO A 395 -24.15 2.15 12.87
C PRO A 395 -25.65 2.28 12.60
N ALA A 396 -26.47 1.43 13.23
CA ALA A 396 -27.92 1.40 13.02
C ALA A 396 -28.61 2.69 13.50
N GLN A 397 -28.11 3.25 14.61
CA GLN A 397 -28.68 4.43 15.28
C GLN A 397 -27.70 5.61 15.20
N LEU A 398 -27.75 6.35 14.09
CA LEU A 398 -26.79 7.44 13.84
C LEU A 398 -26.94 8.61 14.82
N GLN A 399 -28.15 8.87 15.32
CA GLN A 399 -28.45 9.92 16.30
C GLN A 399 -27.74 9.73 17.65
N ASP A 400 -27.42 8.49 18.03
CA ASP A 400 -26.78 8.18 19.31
C ASP A 400 -25.24 8.30 19.25
N LEU A 401 -24.69 8.49 18.04
CA LEU A 401 -23.26 8.65 17.80
C LEU A 401 -22.73 10.05 18.16
N PHE A 402 -23.59 11.01 18.44
CA PHE A 402 -23.19 12.31 18.98
C PHE A 402 -22.77 12.22 20.46
N GLY A 403 -22.98 11.06 21.11
CA GLY A 403 -22.30 10.64 22.33
C GLY A 403 -20.94 9.98 22.03
N ALA A 404 -19.97 10.10 22.95
CA ALA A 404 -18.55 9.82 22.70
C ALA A 404 -18.14 8.39 22.29
N GLU A 405 -19.08 7.43 22.20
CA GLU A 405 -18.75 6.03 22.00
C GLU A 405 -19.53 5.44 20.81
N LYS A 406 -18.79 4.98 19.80
CA LYS A 406 -19.32 4.30 18.60
C LYS A 406 -19.68 2.84 18.93
N PRO A 407 -20.53 2.17 18.13
CA PRO A 407 -20.63 0.73 18.17
C PRO A 407 -19.27 0.06 18.01
N TYR A 408 -19.14 -1.17 18.50
CA TYR A 408 -18.03 -2.00 18.11
C TYR A 408 -18.06 -2.23 16.59
N PHE A 409 -16.95 -2.01 15.88
CA PHE A 409 -16.88 -2.08 14.41
C PHE A 409 -16.96 -3.51 13.85
N ILE A 410 -17.16 -4.50 14.72
CA ILE A 410 -17.33 -5.90 14.36
C ILE A 410 -18.75 -6.28 14.74
N PHE A 411 -19.68 -5.96 13.85
CA PHE A 411 -21.09 -6.32 13.96
C PHE A 411 -21.79 -5.70 15.19
N GLY A 412 -21.28 -4.59 15.72
CA GLY A 412 -21.90 -3.84 16.81
C GLY A 412 -21.92 -4.58 18.15
N ASP A 413 -22.87 -4.19 18.99
CA ASP A 413 -23.22 -4.87 20.23
C ASP A 413 -24.71 -4.68 20.56
N SER A 414 -25.20 -5.39 21.58
CA SER A 414 -26.63 -5.35 21.98
C SER A 414 -27.17 -3.96 22.33
N LYS A 415 -26.31 -3.01 22.73
CA LYS A 415 -26.70 -1.63 23.04
C LYS A 415 -26.54 -0.72 21.82
N LYS A 416 -25.57 -1.02 20.96
CA LYS A 416 -25.22 -0.25 19.77
C LYS A 416 -25.21 -1.17 18.55
N PRO A 417 -26.38 -1.44 17.97
CA PRO A 417 -26.46 -2.29 16.80
C PRO A 417 -25.88 -1.61 15.56
N VAL A 418 -25.54 -2.44 14.58
CA VAL A 418 -25.07 -2.02 13.26
C VAL A 418 -25.91 -2.66 12.18
N HIS A 419 -25.84 -2.07 11.00
CA HIS A 419 -26.52 -2.46 9.80
C HIS A 419 -25.48 -2.79 8.72
N ILE A 420 -25.54 -3.99 8.18
CA ILE A 420 -24.50 -4.54 7.30
C ILE A 420 -25.13 -4.83 5.94
N TRP A 421 -24.54 -4.28 4.89
CA TRP A 421 -24.88 -4.58 3.51
C TRP A 421 -23.89 -5.62 3.01
N ARG A 422 -24.32 -6.88 2.85
CA ARG A 422 -23.44 -7.97 2.47
C ARG A 422 -23.75 -8.42 1.05
N ALA A 423 -22.73 -8.45 0.22
CA ALA A 423 -22.79 -9.04 -1.11
C ALA A 423 -21.91 -10.29 -1.15
N SER A 424 -22.50 -11.42 -1.54
CA SER A 424 -21.82 -12.71 -1.70
C SER A 424 -21.96 -13.20 -3.13
N PHE A 425 -20.91 -13.78 -3.72
CA PHE A 425 -20.94 -14.07 -5.15
C PHE A 425 -20.04 -15.22 -5.58
N LEU A 426 -20.33 -15.73 -6.79
CA LEU A 426 -19.43 -16.55 -7.60
C LEU A 426 -19.31 -15.90 -8.97
N ALA A 427 -18.19 -16.09 -9.66
CA ALA A 427 -18.08 -15.63 -11.05
C ALA A 427 -18.72 -16.62 -12.02
N LYS A 428 -19.54 -16.12 -12.95
CA LYS A 428 -20.23 -16.94 -13.96
C LYS A 428 -19.21 -17.45 -14.99
N ASN A 429 -19.24 -18.76 -15.28
CA ASN A 429 -18.35 -19.40 -16.26
C ASN A 429 -16.84 -19.14 -15.98
N TYR A 430 -16.48 -19.03 -14.70
CA TYR A 430 -15.12 -18.78 -14.27
C TYR A 430 -14.38 -20.06 -13.90
N ARG A 431 -13.09 -20.10 -14.21
CA ARG A 431 -12.12 -21.05 -13.67
C ARG A 431 -10.81 -20.33 -13.48
N ALA A 432 -10.18 -20.48 -12.33
CA ALA A 432 -8.93 -19.78 -12.04
C ALA A 432 -7.77 -20.22 -12.92
N SER A 433 -7.82 -21.43 -13.47
CA SER A 433 -6.82 -21.95 -14.40
C SER A 433 -7.10 -21.61 -15.87
N ALA A 434 -8.22 -20.93 -16.18
CA ALA A 434 -8.52 -20.52 -17.55
C ALA A 434 -7.70 -19.29 -17.94
N ALA A 435 -7.52 -19.08 -19.25
CA ALA A 435 -6.89 -17.87 -19.74
C ALA A 435 -7.69 -16.62 -19.31
N PRO A 436 -7.02 -15.49 -19.00
CA PRO A 436 -7.70 -14.26 -18.62
C PRO A 436 -8.68 -13.81 -19.69
N LYS A 437 -9.91 -13.49 -19.28
CA LYS A 437 -10.95 -12.94 -20.15
C LYS A 437 -10.85 -11.41 -20.16
N PRO A 438 -10.50 -10.75 -21.30
CA PRO A 438 -10.24 -9.31 -21.34
C PRO A 438 -11.42 -8.44 -20.88
N GLU A 439 -12.64 -8.85 -21.19
CA GLU A 439 -13.88 -8.19 -20.80
C GLU A 439 -14.30 -8.48 -19.35
N GLY A 440 -13.60 -9.38 -18.66
CA GLY A 440 -13.91 -9.82 -17.30
C GLY A 440 -15.08 -10.81 -17.22
N TYR A 441 -15.43 -11.11 -15.98
CA TYR A 441 -16.49 -12.04 -15.59
C TYR A 441 -17.58 -11.28 -14.84
N GLU A 442 -18.83 -11.55 -15.22
CA GLU A 442 -19.99 -11.17 -14.42
C GLU A 442 -20.05 -12.01 -13.16
N LEU A 443 -20.53 -11.39 -12.08
CA LEU A 443 -20.68 -12.04 -10.79
C LEU A 443 -22.16 -12.39 -10.55
N ASP A 444 -22.40 -13.62 -10.11
CA ASP A 444 -23.70 -14.09 -9.61
C ASP A 444 -23.90 -13.60 -8.18
N MET A 445 -24.42 -12.37 -8.06
CA MET A 445 -24.55 -11.66 -6.80
C MET A 445 -25.77 -12.14 -5.99
N LYS A 446 -25.53 -12.41 -4.70
CA LYS A 446 -26.56 -12.51 -3.67
C LYS A 446 -26.33 -11.41 -2.65
N VAL A 447 -27.28 -10.49 -2.55
CA VAL A 447 -27.24 -9.33 -1.65
C VAL A 447 -28.17 -9.58 -0.47
N GLU A 448 -27.69 -9.32 0.73
CA GLU A 448 -28.43 -9.45 1.98
C GLU A 448 -28.18 -8.22 2.86
N GLU A 449 -29.22 -7.74 3.52
CA GLU A 449 -29.09 -6.80 4.63
C GLU A 449 -29.16 -7.53 5.96
N LEU A 450 -28.27 -7.17 6.88
CA LEU A 450 -28.18 -7.81 8.19
C LEU A 450 -28.24 -6.75 9.29
N ASN A 451 -28.94 -7.06 10.37
CA ASN A 451 -28.83 -6.34 11.63
C ASN A 451 -27.83 -7.08 12.53
N GLY A 452 -26.74 -6.42 12.91
CA GLY A 452 -25.74 -6.93 13.86
C GLY A 452 -25.95 -6.34 15.25
N ASN A 453 -26.18 -7.20 16.26
CA ASN A 453 -26.29 -6.83 17.67
C ASN A 453 -25.10 -7.39 18.47
N GLY A 454 -23.95 -7.50 17.83
CA GLY A 454 -22.81 -8.32 18.23
C GLY A 454 -22.59 -9.47 17.25
N PHE A 455 -21.35 -9.94 17.19
CA PHE A 455 -20.91 -10.93 16.20
C PHE A 455 -21.74 -12.23 16.19
N ASP A 456 -22.17 -12.70 17.37
CA ASP A 456 -22.96 -13.93 17.51
C ASP A 456 -24.47 -13.70 17.32
N ALA A 457 -24.90 -12.44 17.13
CA ALA A 457 -26.29 -12.01 17.10
C ALA A 457 -26.58 -11.21 15.83
N VAL A 458 -26.40 -11.85 14.68
CA VAL A 458 -26.67 -11.29 13.35
C VAL A 458 -27.94 -11.91 12.77
N THR A 459 -28.87 -11.07 12.30
CA THR A 459 -30.13 -11.50 11.69
C THR A 459 -30.28 -10.91 10.31
N VAL A 460 -30.69 -11.73 9.32
CA VAL A 460 -31.04 -11.26 7.97
C VAL A 460 -32.34 -10.47 8.02
N ARG A 461 -32.41 -9.34 7.31
CA ARG A 461 -33.63 -8.54 7.14
C ARG A 461 -34.48 -9.09 5.99
N ASP A 462 -35.79 -9.16 6.20
CA ASP A 462 -36.72 -9.65 5.18
C ASP A 462 -36.91 -8.66 4.01
N ASN A 463 -36.83 -7.35 4.29
CA ASN A 463 -36.95 -6.29 3.29
C ASN A 463 -35.57 -5.68 3.00
N THR A 464 -34.99 -6.06 1.86
CA THR A 464 -33.70 -5.53 1.39
C THR A 464 -33.94 -4.34 0.46
N VAL A 465 -33.34 -3.19 0.78
CA VAL A 465 -33.38 -1.93 0.01
C VAL A 465 -32.04 -1.60 -0.66
N VAL A 466 -30.97 -2.30 -0.27
CA VAL A 466 -29.66 -2.28 -0.89
C VAL A 466 -29.67 -3.20 -2.10
N GLU A 467 -29.12 -2.70 -3.19
CA GLU A 467 -28.90 -3.49 -4.39
C GLU A 467 -27.45 -3.35 -4.87
N VAL A 468 -26.98 -4.35 -5.60
CA VAL A 468 -25.76 -4.24 -6.40
C VAL A 468 -26.22 -4.01 -7.83
N VAL A 469 -25.98 -2.80 -8.35
CA VAL A 469 -26.45 -2.40 -9.69
C VAL A 469 -25.53 -2.87 -10.80
N ASP A 470 -24.25 -3.09 -10.48
CA ASP A 470 -23.27 -3.67 -11.38
C ASP A 470 -22.11 -4.29 -10.58
N SER A 471 -21.46 -5.29 -11.16
CA SER A 471 -20.35 -6.00 -10.53
C SER A 471 -19.49 -6.72 -11.57
N LYS A 472 -18.18 -6.74 -11.35
CA LYS A 472 -17.23 -7.26 -12.34
C LYS A 472 -16.00 -7.81 -11.66
N PHE A 473 -15.54 -8.96 -12.13
CA PHE A 473 -14.20 -9.47 -11.85
C PHE A 473 -13.35 -9.42 -13.11
N ILE A 474 -12.26 -8.66 -13.09
CA ILE A 474 -11.38 -8.49 -14.24
C ILE A 474 -9.93 -8.52 -13.76
N GLN A 475 -9.16 -9.47 -14.29
CA GLN A 475 -7.71 -9.61 -14.06
C GLN A 475 -7.28 -9.43 -12.59
N GLY A 476 -7.83 -10.25 -11.69
CA GLY A 476 -7.47 -10.23 -10.27
C GLY A 476 -8.03 -9.04 -9.48
N ARG A 477 -8.96 -8.27 -10.05
CA ARG A 477 -9.65 -7.15 -9.40
C ARG A 477 -11.16 -7.39 -9.37
N VAL A 478 -11.74 -7.32 -8.18
CA VAL A 478 -13.19 -7.32 -7.98
C VAL A 478 -13.67 -5.87 -7.89
N LYS A 479 -14.80 -5.59 -8.52
CA LYS A 479 -15.53 -4.32 -8.42
C LYS A 479 -17.00 -4.60 -8.14
N VAL A 480 -17.56 -3.98 -7.11
CA VAL A 480 -18.97 -4.11 -6.73
C VAL A 480 -19.55 -2.72 -6.53
N LEU A 481 -20.58 -2.36 -7.31
CA LEU A 481 -21.28 -1.09 -7.20
C LEU A 481 -22.58 -1.26 -6.42
N PHE A 482 -22.53 -0.92 -5.15
CA PHE A 482 -23.69 -0.87 -4.27
C PHE A 482 -24.51 0.40 -4.55
N ARG A 483 -25.83 0.28 -4.48
CA ARG A 483 -26.79 1.38 -4.42
C ARG A 483 -27.72 1.16 -3.23
N ARG A 484 -28.02 2.25 -2.53
CA ARG A 484 -29.07 2.26 -1.50
C ARG A 484 -29.77 3.61 -1.48
N THR A 485 -31.07 3.60 -1.21
CA THR A 485 -31.80 4.82 -0.86
C THR A 485 -31.24 5.46 0.41
N LEU A 486 -31.24 6.80 0.48
CA LEU A 486 -30.76 7.55 1.65
C LEU A 486 -31.70 7.41 2.83
N THR A 487 -33.00 7.44 2.54
CA THR A 487 -34.07 7.32 3.52
C THR A 487 -35.15 6.38 3.01
N THR A 488 -35.87 5.77 3.93
CA THR A 488 -36.95 4.83 3.66
C THR A 488 -38.16 5.18 4.50
N GLU A 489 -39.35 5.07 3.92
CA GLU A 489 -40.61 5.35 4.63
C GLU A 489 -40.88 4.23 5.64
N ASN A 490 -41.32 4.60 6.86
CA ASN A 490 -41.57 3.67 7.97
C ASN A 490 -40.35 2.82 8.39
N ALA A 491 -39.15 3.37 8.25
CA ALA A 491 -37.92 2.77 8.74
C ALA A 491 -38.04 2.38 10.22
N ASP A 492 -37.70 1.14 10.54
CA ASP A 492 -37.57 0.71 11.93
C ASP A 492 -36.32 1.34 12.58
N ASN A 493 -36.21 1.24 13.91
CA ASN A 493 -35.10 1.82 14.67
C ASN A 493 -33.73 1.17 14.37
N LEU A 494 -33.67 0.12 13.54
CA LEU A 494 -32.45 -0.57 13.13
C LEU A 494 -32.06 -0.26 11.68
N GLU A 495 -32.96 0.37 10.92
CA GLU A 495 -32.72 0.75 9.54
C GLU A 495 -32.02 2.10 9.44
N VAL A 496 -30.79 2.08 8.93
CA VAL A 496 -29.96 3.29 8.86
C VAL A 496 -30.56 4.32 7.91
N GLN A 497 -30.88 5.49 8.44
CA GLN A 497 -31.26 6.68 7.67
C GLN A 497 -30.02 7.55 7.46
N ILE A 498 -29.56 7.75 6.23
CA ILE A 498 -28.28 8.42 5.93
C ILE A 498 -28.48 9.95 5.88
N PRO A 499 -28.02 10.72 6.88
CA PRO A 499 -28.19 12.17 6.89
C PRO A 499 -27.26 12.86 5.89
N LYS A 500 -27.73 13.99 5.36
CA LYS A 500 -26.92 14.91 4.55
C LYS A 500 -26.04 15.77 5.46
N LYS A 501 -24.83 16.15 5.01
CA LYS A 501 -23.91 17.09 5.69
C LYS A 501 -23.42 16.67 7.09
N GLN A 502 -23.45 15.38 7.42
CA GLN A 502 -22.91 14.85 8.67
C GLN A 502 -21.80 13.83 8.39
N PHE A 503 -20.88 13.67 9.33
CA PHE A 503 -19.88 12.60 9.29
C PHE A 503 -20.49 11.33 9.84
N ILE A 504 -20.53 10.30 9.01
CA ILE A 504 -21.19 9.03 9.32
C ILE A 504 -20.12 7.95 9.39
N PRO A 505 -19.98 7.22 10.51
CA PRO A 505 -19.06 6.10 10.57
C PRO A 505 -19.44 5.03 9.55
N VAL A 506 -18.44 4.49 8.87
CA VAL A 506 -18.59 3.36 7.95
C VAL A 506 -17.41 2.41 8.12
N ALA A 507 -17.65 1.11 8.06
CA ALA A 507 -16.62 0.08 8.07
C ALA A 507 -16.85 -0.90 6.92
N PHE A 508 -15.82 -1.65 6.57
CA PHE A 508 -15.82 -2.58 5.44
C PHE A 508 -15.30 -3.94 5.87
N MET A 509 -15.82 -4.99 5.22
CA MET A 509 -15.38 -6.36 5.42
C MET A 509 -15.21 -7.06 4.08
N GLN A 510 -14.26 -7.99 3.99
CA GLN A 510 -14.02 -8.81 2.82
C GLN A 510 -13.64 -10.24 3.22
N TRP A 511 -14.15 -11.21 2.46
CA TRP A 511 -13.83 -12.63 2.58
C TRP A 511 -13.44 -13.18 1.21
N SER A 512 -12.25 -13.74 1.10
CA SER A 512 -11.82 -14.55 -0.05
C SER A 512 -12.25 -16.02 0.12
N GLY A 513 -13.29 -16.41 -0.62
CA GLY A 513 -13.90 -17.72 -0.51
C GLY A 513 -12.95 -18.85 -0.90
N ARG A 514 -12.09 -18.64 -1.90
CA ARG A 514 -11.08 -19.61 -2.33
C ARG A 514 -10.13 -20.02 -1.21
N ASP A 515 -9.81 -19.10 -0.32
CA ASP A 515 -8.91 -19.29 0.82
C ASP A 515 -9.69 -19.68 2.10
N HIS A 516 -10.95 -20.09 1.93
CA HIS A 516 -11.87 -20.52 2.99
C HIS A 516 -12.10 -19.44 4.05
N GLU A 517 -12.11 -18.18 3.64
CA GLU A 517 -12.52 -17.06 4.49
C GLU A 517 -14.04 -17.06 4.64
N LYS A 518 -14.51 -17.16 5.89
CA LYS A 518 -15.93 -17.12 6.24
C LYS A 518 -16.09 -16.67 7.69
N ASP A 519 -17.24 -16.06 7.98
CA ASP A 519 -17.61 -15.58 9.31
C ASP A 519 -16.50 -14.68 9.90
N GLU A 520 -15.79 -15.14 10.93
CA GLU A 520 -14.76 -14.37 11.65
C GLU A 520 -13.40 -14.33 10.93
N HIS A 521 -13.20 -15.19 9.94
CA HIS A 521 -12.01 -15.21 9.10
C HIS A 521 -12.25 -14.24 7.94
N MET A 522 -11.99 -12.96 8.17
CA MET A 522 -12.20 -11.89 7.20
C MET A 522 -11.17 -10.77 7.35
N ALA A 523 -10.93 -10.05 6.26
CA ALA A 523 -10.34 -8.74 6.31
C ALA A 523 -11.39 -7.73 6.80
N ILE A 524 -11.06 -6.88 7.78
CA ILE A 524 -12.00 -5.90 8.35
C ILE A 524 -11.34 -4.55 8.58
N SER A 525 -12.00 -3.45 8.18
CA SER A 525 -11.52 -2.10 8.48
C SER A 525 -11.95 -1.67 9.89
N THR A 526 -11.27 -0.67 10.47
CA THR A 526 -11.84 0.10 11.59
C THR A 526 -12.96 1.02 11.07
N TRP A 527 -13.57 1.81 11.96
CA TRP A 527 -14.45 2.92 11.54
C TRP A 527 -13.69 3.99 10.75
N TYR A 528 -14.11 4.20 9.51
CA TYR A 528 -13.84 5.37 8.68
C TYR A 528 -15.03 6.34 8.77
N TYR A 529 -14.98 7.46 8.05
CA TYR A 529 -16.13 8.37 7.93
C TYR A 529 -16.53 8.57 6.48
N THR A 530 -17.83 8.64 6.25
CA THR A 530 -18.42 9.18 5.02
C THR A 530 -19.07 10.52 5.30
N ILE A 531 -18.96 11.46 4.36
CA ILE A 531 -19.81 12.65 4.30
C ILE A 531 -20.48 12.76 2.94
N LEU A 532 -21.78 13.04 2.92
CA LEU A 532 -22.48 13.45 1.71
C LEU A 532 -22.19 14.93 1.46
N LYS A 533 -21.34 15.23 0.48
CA LYS A 533 -21.03 16.62 0.11
C LYS A 533 -22.30 17.32 -0.34
N PRO A 534 -22.63 18.49 0.21
CA PRO A 534 -23.83 19.19 -0.19
C PRO A 534 -23.76 19.68 -1.63
N SER A 535 -24.91 19.80 -2.29
CA SER A 535 -25.02 20.57 -3.52
C SER A 535 -24.63 22.02 -3.25
N ILE A 536 -23.90 22.64 -4.18
CA ILE A 536 -23.63 24.07 -4.13
C ILE A 536 -24.95 24.76 -4.48
N PRO A 537 -25.59 25.51 -3.56
CA PRO A 537 -26.87 26.13 -3.86
C PRO A 537 -26.71 27.09 -5.04
N THR A 538 -27.64 27.04 -5.99
CA THR A 538 -27.63 27.96 -7.14
C THR A 538 -27.61 29.43 -6.66
N SER A 539 -28.11 29.69 -5.44
CA SER A 539 -28.10 31.00 -4.80
C SER A 539 -26.75 31.61 -4.56
N ILE A 540 -25.69 30.83 -4.43
CA ILE A 540 -24.35 31.37 -4.35
C ILE A 540 -23.98 32.09 -5.65
N TYR A 541 -24.39 31.57 -6.81
CA TYR A 541 -24.08 32.17 -8.11
C TYR A 541 -24.81 33.50 -8.33
N TYR A 542 -26.13 33.54 -8.14
CA TYR A 542 -26.87 34.80 -8.31
C TYR A 542 -26.65 35.78 -7.15
N ASN A 543 -26.43 35.34 -5.91
CA ASN A 543 -26.10 36.27 -4.82
C ASN A 543 -24.73 36.93 -5.04
N ALA A 544 -23.75 36.22 -5.59
CA ALA A 544 -22.46 36.82 -5.97
C ALA A 544 -22.64 37.91 -7.04
N VAL A 545 -23.45 37.63 -8.08
CA VAL A 545 -23.78 38.61 -9.12
C VAL A 545 -24.57 39.80 -8.55
N ILE A 546 -25.57 39.56 -7.71
CA ILE A 546 -26.37 40.60 -7.05
C ILE A 546 -25.47 41.48 -6.17
N MET A 547 -24.58 40.89 -5.37
CA MET A 547 -23.60 41.65 -4.57
C MET A 547 -22.65 42.46 -5.45
N GLY A 548 -22.17 41.90 -6.56
CA GLY A 548 -21.34 42.60 -7.53
C GLY A 548 -22.07 43.80 -8.15
N CYS A 549 -23.31 43.62 -8.60
CA CYS A 549 -24.15 44.69 -9.14
C CYS A 549 -24.47 45.76 -8.09
N ALA A 550 -24.78 45.37 -6.84
CA ALA A 550 -25.03 46.30 -5.75
C ALA A 550 -23.77 47.12 -5.41
N PHE A 551 -22.60 46.48 -5.39
CA PHE A 551 -21.32 47.16 -5.14
C PHE A 551 -20.96 48.12 -6.27
N ALA A 552 -21.10 47.70 -7.53
CA ALA A 552 -20.89 48.56 -8.70
C ALA A 552 -21.89 49.73 -8.74
N GLY A 553 -23.16 49.49 -8.39
CA GLY A 553 -24.18 50.52 -8.27
C GLY A 553 -23.86 51.53 -7.16
N PHE A 554 -23.38 51.06 -6.02
CA PHE A 554 -22.93 51.93 -4.92
C PHE A 554 -21.70 52.76 -5.30
N GLN A 555 -20.69 52.17 -5.96
CA GLN A 555 -19.55 52.90 -6.48
C GLN A 555 -19.97 53.94 -7.54
N GLY A 556 -20.84 53.57 -8.47
CA GLY A 556 -21.40 54.48 -9.47
C GLY A 556 -22.16 55.64 -8.83
N TRP A 557 -22.94 55.36 -7.78
CA TRP A 557 -23.64 56.38 -7.00
C TRP A 557 -22.68 57.33 -6.27
N LEU A 558 -21.60 56.82 -5.67
CA LEU A 558 -20.55 57.66 -5.06
C LEU A 558 -19.83 58.55 -6.09
N VAL A 559 -19.49 58.00 -7.27
CA VAL A 559 -18.90 58.77 -8.37
C VAL A 559 -19.88 59.83 -8.90
N TRP A 560 -21.15 59.49 -9.03
CA TRP A 560 -22.18 60.45 -9.42
C TRP A 560 -22.38 61.54 -8.38
N MET A 561 -22.45 61.19 -7.08
CA MET A 561 -22.57 62.13 -5.98
C MET A 561 -21.38 63.09 -5.93
N THR A 562 -20.15 62.59 -6.08
CA THR A 562 -18.94 63.44 -6.10
C THR A 562 -18.88 64.35 -7.34
N ARG A 563 -19.31 63.87 -8.52
CA ARG A 563 -19.44 64.71 -9.71
C ARG A 563 -20.53 65.77 -9.56
N ARG A 564 -21.67 65.40 -8.95
CA ARG A 564 -22.78 66.31 -8.69
C ARG A 564 -22.41 67.38 -7.68
N THR A 565 -21.76 67.03 -6.57
CA THR A 565 -21.29 68.02 -5.59
C THR A 565 -20.24 68.95 -6.18
N ARG A 566 -19.28 68.45 -6.97
CA ARG A 566 -18.36 69.31 -7.75
C ARG A 566 -19.09 70.31 -8.66
N LYS A 567 -20.06 69.83 -9.45
CA LYS A 567 -20.86 70.71 -10.30
C LYS A 567 -21.66 71.74 -9.50
N MET A 568 -22.18 71.38 -8.33
CA MET A 568 -22.86 72.31 -7.43
C MET A 568 -21.91 73.35 -6.81
N TYR A 569 -20.64 73.01 -6.60
CA TYR A 569 -19.59 73.97 -6.24
C TYR A 569 -19.28 74.92 -7.40
N ASP A 570 -19.08 74.40 -8.61
CA ASP A 570 -18.78 75.20 -9.81
C ASP A 570 -19.92 76.18 -10.15
N GLU A 571 -21.17 75.77 -9.92
CA GLU A 571 -22.37 76.60 -10.11
C GLU A 571 -22.68 77.55 -8.92
N GLY A 572 -21.83 77.59 -7.89
CA GLY A 572 -22.00 78.49 -6.73
C GLY A 572 -23.18 78.16 -5.81
N LYS A 573 -23.77 76.96 -5.94
CA LYS A 573 -24.96 76.52 -5.17
C LYS A 573 -24.62 75.96 -3.80
N VAL A 574 -23.34 75.70 -3.51
CA VAL A 574 -22.83 75.17 -2.23
C VAL A 574 -21.50 75.87 -1.90
N LYS A 575 -21.35 76.39 -0.68
CA LYS A 575 -20.08 76.97 -0.20
C LYS A 575 -19.17 75.87 0.32
N ARG A 576 -17.86 75.98 0.04
CA ARG A 576 -16.85 75.04 0.53
C ARG A 576 -16.49 75.50 1.94
N ASP A 577 -16.88 74.75 2.96
CA ASP A 577 -16.36 74.98 4.30
C ASP A 577 -14.84 74.80 4.23
N GLU A 578 -14.10 75.80 4.68
CA GLU A 578 -12.64 75.75 4.74
C GLU A 578 -12.24 74.56 5.62
N LEU A 579 -11.36 73.70 5.09
CA LEU A 579 -10.81 72.60 5.87
C LEU A 579 -10.10 73.17 7.11
N PRO A 580 -10.23 72.55 8.29
CA PRO A 580 -9.44 72.94 9.44
C PRO A 580 -7.95 72.82 9.10
N VAL A 581 -7.19 73.87 9.41
CA VAL A 581 -5.73 74.00 9.20
C VAL A 581 -4.97 72.89 9.90
#